data_AF-A0A1F3RK46-F1
#
_entry.id   AF-A0A1F3RK46-F1
#
_cell.length_a   1.000
_cell.length_b   1.000
_cell.length_c   1.000
_cell.angle_alpha   90.00
_cell.angle_beta   90.00
_cell.angle_gamma   90.00
#
_symmetry.space_group_name_H-M   'P 1'
#
loop_
_entity.id
_entity.type
_entity.pdbx_description
1 polymer ?
#
loop_
_entity_poly.entity_id
_entity_poly.type
_entity_poly.pdbx_seq_one_letter_code
_entity_poly.pdbx_strand_id
1 'polypeptide(L)'
;MELLVRLKKYKVFLLVIGVIVASVLGGKDTNYWGLRDKSGEQILAEIDNGILISKEVILTENQEIEIADLIAKNPNNYSAHQKALISKKTGAEILDEIGAGKVNVKEVWINYDQNKEIIKLIYDYPDRYNEQQTYLIRVKPPEEILIEIGNGIRNPNHIKLTPSELKKIRELIEKNPDKYNDDQKLLLK
;
A
#
# COMPACT_ATOMS: atom_id res chain seq x y z
N MET A 1 -1.87 9.18 54.97
CA MET A 1 -1.27 7.88 55.40
C MET A 1 -2.13 6.67 54.99
N GLU A 2 -3.45 6.81 54.87
CA GLU A 2 -4.36 5.70 54.48
C GLU A 2 -4.24 5.19 53.03
N LEU A 3 -3.83 6.05 52.08
CA LEU A 3 -3.73 5.69 50.66
C LEU A 3 -2.65 4.62 50.39
N LEU A 4 -1.53 4.70 51.11
CA LEU A 4 -0.42 3.74 51.02
C LEU A 4 -0.77 2.35 51.56
N VAL A 5 -1.64 2.28 52.57
CA VAL A 5 -2.12 1.02 53.15
C VAL A 5 -3.13 0.34 52.21
N ARG A 6 -4.02 1.12 51.56
CA ARG A 6 -4.94 0.58 50.55
C ARG A 6 -4.21 0.07 49.32
N LEU A 7 -3.19 0.78 48.82
CA LEU A 7 -2.38 0.33 47.68
C LEU A 7 -1.66 -1.00 47.94
N LYS A 8 -1.18 -1.25 49.17
CA LYS A 8 -0.59 -2.55 49.56
C LYS A 8 -1.58 -3.71 49.44
N LYS A 9 -2.86 -3.49 49.82
CA LYS A 9 -3.91 -4.53 49.79
C LYS A 9 -4.30 -4.94 48.37
N TYR A 10 -4.20 -4.03 47.41
CA TYR A 10 -4.56 -4.27 46.01
C TYR A 10 -3.36 -4.53 45.09
N LYS A 11 -2.13 -4.66 45.62
CA LYS A 11 -0.93 -4.93 44.80
C LYS A 11 -1.10 -6.15 43.90
N VAL A 12 -1.64 -7.24 44.43
CA VAL A 12 -1.86 -8.47 43.67
C VAL A 12 -2.95 -8.26 42.61
N PHE A 13 -4.03 -7.54 42.96
CA PHE A 13 -5.12 -7.25 42.03
C PHE A 13 -4.66 -6.33 40.87
N LEU A 14 -3.85 -5.31 41.16
CA LEU A 14 -3.25 -4.43 40.15
C LEU A 14 -2.23 -5.16 39.27
N LEU A 15 -1.48 -6.11 39.84
CA LEU A 15 -0.52 -6.92 39.10
C LEU A 15 -1.24 -7.92 38.18
N VAL A 16 -2.34 -8.52 38.64
CA VAL A 16 -3.20 -9.40 37.83
C VAL A 16 -3.90 -8.61 36.72
N ILE A 17 -4.43 -7.41 37.00
CA ILE A 17 -4.98 -6.54 35.95
C ILE A 17 -3.87 -6.14 34.97
N GLY A 18 -2.69 -5.78 35.44
CA GLY A 18 -1.54 -5.45 34.58
C GLY A 18 -1.14 -6.61 33.67
N VAL A 19 -1.12 -7.84 34.18
CA VAL A 19 -0.85 -9.05 33.41
C VAL A 19 -1.97 -9.34 32.41
N ILE A 20 -3.24 -9.17 32.79
CA ILE A 20 -4.38 -9.37 31.87
C ILE A 20 -4.38 -8.31 30.76
N VAL A 21 -4.14 -7.05 31.10
CA VAL A 21 -4.02 -5.96 30.12
C VAL A 21 -2.83 -6.19 29.20
N ALA A 22 -1.68 -6.62 29.72
CA ALA A 22 -0.52 -6.99 28.92
C ALA A 22 -0.74 -8.26 28.07
N SER A 23 -1.61 -9.18 28.52
CA SER A 23 -1.97 -10.39 27.74
C SER A 23 -2.98 -10.09 26.63
N VAL A 24 -3.87 -9.11 26.84
CA VAL A 24 -4.85 -8.66 25.86
C VAL A 24 -4.22 -7.69 24.85
N LEU A 25 -3.31 -6.82 25.28
CA LEU A 25 -2.56 -5.88 24.43
C LEU A 25 -1.25 -6.45 23.87
N GLY A 26 -0.79 -7.60 24.36
CA GLY A 26 0.40 -8.31 23.89
C GLY A 26 0.06 -9.57 23.10
N GLY A 27 -1.18 -9.71 22.64
CA GLY A 27 -1.55 -10.71 21.64
C GLY A 27 -0.67 -10.47 20.40
N LYS A 28 -0.14 -11.55 19.83
CA LYS A 28 0.89 -11.63 18.77
C LYS A 28 0.67 -10.78 17.50
N ASP A 29 -0.39 -10.00 17.43
CA ASP A 29 -0.87 -9.29 16.25
C ASP A 29 -1.01 -7.77 16.49
N THR A 30 -0.58 -7.18 17.61
CA THR A 30 -0.75 -5.74 17.87
C THR A 30 0.55 -4.95 17.64
N ASN A 31 0.48 -3.86 16.86
CA ASN A 31 1.62 -2.94 16.69
C ASN A 31 1.96 -2.17 17.98
N TYR A 32 3.02 -1.36 17.90
CA TYR A 32 3.53 -0.51 18.99
C TYR A 32 2.47 0.39 19.67
N TRP A 33 1.31 0.60 19.03
CA TRP A 33 0.18 1.37 19.55
C TRP A 33 -0.97 0.52 20.12
N GLY A 34 -0.82 -0.82 20.20
CA GLY A 34 -1.86 -1.73 20.67
C GLY A 34 -3.00 -1.94 19.67
N LEU A 35 -2.83 -1.51 18.41
CA LEU A 35 -3.79 -1.76 17.34
C LEU A 35 -3.43 -3.06 16.64
N ARG A 36 -4.42 -3.92 16.38
CA ARG A 36 -4.21 -5.16 15.66
C ARG A 36 -3.76 -4.84 14.24
N ASP A 37 -2.58 -5.32 13.86
CA ASP A 37 -2.08 -5.28 12.50
C ASP A 37 -3.02 -6.06 11.60
N LYS A 38 -3.22 -5.55 10.38
CA LYS A 38 -4.05 -6.23 9.39
C LYS A 38 -3.42 -7.59 9.07
N SER A 39 -4.25 -8.63 8.95
CA SER A 39 -3.77 -9.93 8.46
C SER A 39 -3.37 -9.84 6.98
N GLY A 40 -2.58 -10.80 6.52
CA GLY A 40 -2.24 -10.95 5.10
C GLY A 40 -3.49 -11.01 4.21
N GLU A 41 -4.53 -11.74 4.62
CA GLU A 41 -5.82 -11.78 3.92
C GLU A 41 -6.48 -10.40 3.82
N GLN A 42 -6.48 -9.61 4.89
CA GLN A 42 -7.06 -8.26 4.89
C GLN A 42 -6.28 -7.32 3.98
N ILE A 43 -4.95 -7.39 3.99
CA ILE A 43 -4.10 -6.59 3.10
C ILE A 43 -4.39 -6.94 1.63
N LEU A 44 -4.45 -8.24 1.31
CA LEU A 44 -4.75 -8.70 -0.05
C LEU A 44 -6.14 -8.23 -0.50
N ALA A 45 -7.15 -8.31 0.35
CA ALA A 45 -8.49 -7.84 0.05
C ALA A 45 -8.54 -6.32 -0.15
N GLU A 46 -7.81 -5.53 0.65
CA GLU A 46 -7.76 -4.08 0.47
C GLU A 46 -7.01 -3.65 -0.79
N ILE A 47 -5.99 -4.39 -1.23
CA ILE A 47 -5.36 -4.16 -2.54
C ILE A 47 -6.33 -4.47 -3.67
N ASP A 48 -7.09 -5.56 -3.57
CA ASP A 48 -8.07 -5.95 -4.59
C ASP A 48 -9.17 -4.89 -4.74
N ASN A 49 -9.59 -4.30 -3.62
CA ASN A 49 -10.55 -3.20 -3.59
C ASN A 49 -9.95 -1.82 -3.92
N GLY A 50 -8.67 -1.75 -4.30
CA GLY A 50 -7.97 -0.52 -4.65
C GLY A 50 -7.82 0.47 -3.48
N ILE A 51 -7.97 0.01 -2.24
CA ILE A 51 -7.81 0.81 -1.01
C ILE A 51 -6.33 0.95 -0.67
N LEU A 52 -5.58 -0.16 -0.77
CA LEU A 52 -4.12 -0.18 -0.62
C LEU A 52 -3.44 -0.32 -1.97
N ILE A 53 -2.24 0.23 -2.07
CA ILE A 53 -1.39 0.13 -3.27
C ILE A 53 -0.11 -0.59 -2.86
N SER A 54 0.26 -1.66 -3.57
CA SER A 54 1.38 -2.55 -3.22
C SER A 54 2.69 -1.83 -2.89
N LYS A 55 3.00 -0.74 -3.62
CA LYS A 55 4.22 0.04 -3.45
C LYS A 55 4.26 0.97 -2.24
N GLU A 56 3.14 1.08 -1.53
CA GLU A 56 2.94 1.94 -0.36
C GLU A 56 2.75 1.12 0.92
N VAL A 57 2.61 -0.20 0.81
CA VAL A 57 2.39 -1.11 1.94
C VAL A 57 3.72 -1.62 2.46
N ILE A 58 4.03 -1.30 3.71
CA ILE A 58 5.15 -1.88 4.46
C ILE A 58 4.63 -3.13 5.17
N LEU A 59 5.18 -4.30 4.83
CA LEU A 59 4.83 -5.55 5.47
C LEU A 59 5.78 -5.85 6.64
N THR A 60 5.23 -6.45 7.69
CA THR A 60 6.03 -7.18 8.68
C THR A 60 6.42 -8.55 8.10
N GLU A 61 7.47 -9.15 8.66
CA GLU A 61 7.91 -10.49 8.26
C GLU A 61 6.78 -11.54 8.34
N ASN A 62 5.97 -11.49 9.40
CA ASN A 62 4.83 -12.40 9.55
C ASN A 62 3.78 -12.20 8.45
N GLN A 63 3.47 -10.96 8.09
CA GLN A 63 2.52 -10.65 7.01
C GLN A 63 3.07 -11.10 5.66
N GLU A 64 4.36 -10.91 5.39
CA GLU A 64 5.01 -11.37 4.17
C GLU A 64 4.92 -12.89 4.02
N ILE A 65 5.22 -13.64 5.09
CA ILE A 65 5.09 -15.10 5.14
C ILE A 65 3.64 -15.53 4.90
N GLU A 66 2.69 -14.91 5.60
CA GLU A 66 1.26 -15.23 5.46
C GLU A 66 0.77 -14.98 4.02
N ILE A 67 1.11 -13.84 3.44
CA ILE A 67 0.75 -13.49 2.06
C ILE A 67 1.39 -14.44 1.06
N ALA A 68 2.67 -14.81 1.26
CA ALA A 68 3.36 -15.77 0.42
C ALA A 68 2.67 -17.14 0.44
N ASP A 69 2.27 -17.62 1.62
CA ASP A 69 1.55 -18.88 1.79
C ASP A 69 0.16 -18.85 1.14
N LEU A 70 -0.57 -17.76 1.30
CA LEU A 70 -1.89 -17.57 0.69
C LEU A 70 -1.81 -17.59 -0.84
N ILE A 71 -0.88 -16.84 -1.43
CA ILE A 71 -0.67 -16.78 -2.87
C ILE A 71 -0.19 -18.12 -3.41
N ALA A 72 0.73 -18.81 -2.72
CA ALA A 72 1.23 -20.11 -3.14
C ALA A 72 0.14 -21.19 -3.17
N LYS A 73 -0.82 -21.14 -2.23
CA LYS A 73 -1.94 -22.09 -2.18
C LYS A 73 -2.89 -21.94 -3.37
N ASN A 74 -3.19 -20.71 -3.80
CA ASN A 74 -4.14 -20.44 -4.89
C ASN A 74 -3.67 -19.28 -5.79
N PRO A 75 -2.59 -19.45 -6.58
CA PRO A 75 -1.97 -18.34 -7.29
C PRO A 75 -2.90 -17.68 -8.30
N ASN A 76 -3.87 -18.40 -8.87
CA ASN A 76 -4.80 -17.85 -9.85
C ASN A 76 -5.88 -16.94 -9.24
N ASN A 77 -6.06 -16.96 -7.92
CA ASN A 77 -7.03 -16.11 -7.22
C ASN A 77 -6.49 -14.71 -6.89
N TYR A 78 -5.21 -14.44 -7.19
CA TYR A 78 -4.57 -13.19 -6.85
C TYR A 78 -4.11 -12.43 -8.09
N SER A 79 -4.42 -11.14 -8.13
CA SER A 79 -4.03 -10.20 -9.17
C SER A 79 -2.52 -9.97 -9.18
N ALA A 80 -2.02 -9.37 -10.26
CA ALA A 80 -0.60 -9.00 -10.36
C ALA A 80 -0.19 -8.01 -9.25
N HIS A 81 -1.11 -7.16 -8.80
CA HIS A 81 -0.85 -6.13 -7.79
C HIS A 81 -0.67 -6.78 -6.40
N GLN A 82 -1.51 -7.77 -6.10
CA GLN A 82 -1.40 -8.57 -4.89
C GLN A 82 -0.11 -9.40 -4.89
N LYS A 83 0.23 -10.02 -6.03
CA LYS A 83 1.47 -10.79 -6.19
C LYS A 83 2.73 -9.95 -6.08
N ALA A 84 2.67 -8.67 -6.43
CA ALA A 84 3.81 -7.77 -6.33
C ALA A 84 4.31 -7.62 -4.89
N LEU A 85 3.43 -7.74 -3.88
CA LEU A 85 3.80 -7.63 -2.47
C LEU A 85 4.97 -8.53 -2.08
N ILE A 86 4.98 -9.77 -2.59
CA ILE A 86 5.97 -10.81 -2.28
C ILE A 86 7.01 -11.00 -3.39
N SER A 87 7.08 -10.06 -4.34
CA SER A 87 8.04 -10.14 -5.44
C SER A 87 9.47 -10.05 -4.90
N LYS A 88 10.31 -11.02 -5.29
CA LYS A 88 11.72 -11.10 -4.87
C LYS A 88 12.70 -10.35 -5.77
N LYS A 89 12.23 -9.77 -6.88
CA LYS A 89 13.09 -8.97 -7.75
C LYS A 89 13.57 -7.73 -7.00
N THR A 90 14.81 -7.32 -7.26
CA THR A 90 15.33 -6.03 -6.82
C THR A 90 14.80 -4.90 -7.68
N GLY A 91 14.85 -3.68 -7.16
CA GLY A 91 14.58 -2.47 -7.93
C GLY A 91 15.49 -2.33 -9.15
N ALA A 92 16.78 -2.66 -8.99
CA ALA A 92 17.75 -2.66 -10.09
C ALA A 92 17.35 -3.64 -11.22
N GLU A 93 17.01 -4.89 -10.89
CA GLU A 93 16.59 -5.88 -11.89
C GLU A 93 15.35 -5.43 -12.67
N ILE A 94 14.38 -4.81 -11.98
CA ILE A 94 13.18 -4.28 -12.62
C ILE A 94 13.54 -3.16 -13.60
N LEU A 95 14.42 -2.23 -13.20
CA LEU A 95 14.87 -1.15 -14.08
C LEU A 95 15.62 -1.71 -15.29
N ASP A 96 16.50 -2.70 -15.11
CA ASP A 96 17.23 -3.33 -16.21
C ASP A 96 16.30 -4.03 -17.21
N GLU A 97 15.27 -4.73 -16.74
CA GLU A 97 14.26 -5.36 -17.61
C GLU A 97 13.47 -4.33 -18.42
N ILE A 98 13.09 -3.20 -17.81
CA ILE A 98 12.40 -2.10 -18.50
C ILE A 98 13.35 -1.46 -19.53
N GLY A 99 14.60 -1.18 -19.15
CA GLY A 99 15.61 -0.59 -20.03
C GLY A 99 15.94 -1.46 -21.24
N ALA A 100 15.91 -2.78 -21.06
CA ALA A 100 16.07 -3.77 -22.13
C ALA A 100 14.78 -4.02 -22.94
N GLY A 101 13.67 -3.37 -22.61
CA GLY A 101 12.38 -3.55 -23.28
C GLY A 101 11.75 -4.93 -23.07
N LYS A 102 12.18 -5.69 -22.05
CA LYS A 102 11.66 -7.03 -21.74
C LYS A 102 10.29 -6.98 -21.08
N VAL A 103 9.99 -5.88 -20.40
CA VAL A 103 8.72 -5.66 -19.69
C VAL A 103 8.19 -4.25 -19.99
N ASN A 104 6.88 -4.14 -20.14
CA ASN A 104 6.20 -2.86 -20.30
C ASN A 104 6.06 -2.20 -18.92
N VAL A 105 6.61 -0.99 -18.74
CA VAL A 105 6.56 -0.30 -17.45
C VAL A 105 5.13 -0.10 -16.93
N LYS A 106 4.13 0.02 -17.81
CA LYS A 106 2.72 0.19 -17.42
C LYS A 106 2.09 -1.06 -16.81
N GLU A 107 2.75 -2.21 -16.95
CA GLU A 107 2.30 -3.50 -16.42
C GLU A 107 3.14 -3.96 -15.21
N VAL A 108 4.18 -3.20 -14.86
CA VAL A 108 5.07 -3.51 -13.74
C VAL A 108 4.44 -3.05 -12.43
N TRP A 109 4.23 -4.00 -11.53
CA TRP A 109 3.81 -3.77 -10.16
C TRP A 109 4.99 -4.02 -9.22
N ILE A 110 5.22 -3.08 -8.32
CA ILE A 110 6.34 -3.12 -7.37
C ILE A 110 5.82 -3.08 -5.94
N ASN A 111 6.58 -3.66 -5.01
CA ASN A 111 6.36 -3.51 -3.58
C ASN A 111 7.08 -2.27 -3.03
N TYR A 112 6.91 -2.02 -1.73
CA TYR A 112 7.48 -0.87 -1.05
C TYR A 112 9.02 -0.80 -1.14
N ASP A 113 9.70 -1.91 -0.92
CA ASP A 113 11.17 -1.94 -0.91
C ASP A 113 11.74 -1.71 -2.32
N GLN A 114 11.15 -2.33 -3.33
CA GLN A 114 11.49 -2.07 -4.73
C GLN A 114 11.28 -0.60 -5.10
N ASN A 115 10.14 -0.01 -4.70
CA ASN A 115 9.88 1.40 -4.95
C ASN A 115 10.92 2.32 -4.30
N LYS A 116 11.28 2.03 -3.04
CA LYS A 116 12.33 2.76 -2.31
C LYS A 116 13.69 2.64 -2.98
N GLU A 117 14.06 1.44 -3.42
CA GLU A 117 15.32 1.18 -4.12
C GLU A 117 15.36 1.91 -5.47
N ILE A 118 14.30 1.80 -6.28
CA ILE A 118 14.20 2.45 -7.59
C ILE A 118 14.29 3.96 -7.46
N ILE A 119 13.58 4.55 -6.49
CA ILE A 119 13.65 5.97 -6.18
C ILE A 119 15.10 6.38 -5.92
N LYS A 120 15.78 5.65 -5.03
CA LYS A 120 17.18 5.91 -4.69
C LYS A 120 18.09 5.82 -5.92
N LEU A 121 17.98 4.74 -6.70
CA LEU A 121 18.81 4.51 -7.88
C LEU A 121 18.67 5.63 -8.91
N ILE A 122 17.44 6.05 -9.20
CA ILE A 122 17.18 7.12 -10.17
C ILE A 122 17.68 8.47 -9.65
N TYR A 123 17.53 8.76 -8.36
CA TYR A 123 18.05 10.02 -7.80
C TYR A 123 19.58 10.04 -7.71
N ASP A 124 20.22 8.93 -7.37
CA ASP A 124 21.68 8.83 -7.28
C ASP A 124 22.34 8.90 -8.67
N TYR A 125 21.66 8.41 -9.71
CA TYR A 125 22.19 8.33 -11.09
C TYR A 125 21.15 8.67 -12.16
N PRO A 126 20.65 9.93 -12.22
CA PRO A 126 19.54 10.29 -13.10
C PRO A 126 19.83 10.07 -14.59
N ASP A 127 21.07 10.29 -15.02
CA ASP A 127 21.47 10.14 -16.43
C ASP A 127 21.59 8.68 -16.90
N ARG A 128 21.47 7.70 -15.99
CA ARG A 128 21.54 6.27 -16.34
C ARG A 128 20.19 5.69 -16.77
N TYR A 129 19.10 6.34 -16.42
CA TYR A 129 17.76 5.79 -16.60
C TYR A 129 16.95 6.59 -17.62
N ASN A 130 16.31 5.88 -18.55
CA ASN A 130 15.49 6.48 -19.58
C ASN A 130 14.08 6.86 -19.07
N GLU A 131 13.28 7.48 -19.92
CA GLU A 131 11.91 7.89 -19.57
C GLU A 131 11.02 6.71 -19.13
N GLN A 132 11.18 5.54 -19.76
CA GLN A 132 10.40 4.35 -19.39
C GLN A 132 10.78 3.85 -18.00
N GLN A 133 12.06 3.88 -17.64
CA GLN A 133 12.53 3.49 -16.31
C GLN A 133 12.09 4.51 -15.24
N THR A 134 12.17 5.81 -15.54
CA THR A 134 11.75 6.88 -14.62
C THR A 134 10.23 6.99 -14.46
N TYR A 135 9.45 6.42 -15.38
CA TYR A 135 8.00 6.36 -15.30
C TYR A 135 7.47 5.73 -14.00
N LEU A 136 8.17 4.74 -13.42
CA LEU A 136 7.71 4.05 -12.21
C LEU A 136 7.52 4.97 -11.00
N ILE A 137 8.36 6.01 -10.90
CA ILE A 137 8.44 6.90 -9.73
C ILE A 137 7.96 8.32 -10.02
N ARG A 138 7.59 8.63 -11.26
CA ARG A 138 7.10 9.96 -11.61
C ARG A 138 5.76 10.24 -10.93
N VAL A 139 5.49 11.52 -10.71
CA VAL A 139 4.14 11.98 -10.35
C VAL A 139 3.23 11.74 -11.54
N LYS A 140 2.15 10.98 -11.31
CA LYS A 140 1.19 10.65 -12.37
C LYS A 140 0.32 11.87 -12.68
N PRO A 141 0.10 12.19 -13.97
CA PRO A 141 -0.80 13.26 -14.34
C PRO A 141 -2.27 12.89 -14.01
N PRO A 142 -3.14 13.89 -13.83
CA PRO A 142 -4.58 13.72 -13.63
C PRO A 142 -5.26 12.71 -14.57
N GLU A 143 -4.87 12.68 -15.84
CA GLU A 143 -5.39 11.76 -16.85
C GLU A 143 -5.08 10.29 -16.50
N GLU A 144 -3.88 10.01 -15.98
CA GLU A 144 -3.49 8.65 -15.58
C GLU A 144 -4.18 8.23 -14.28
N ILE A 145 -4.39 9.16 -13.33
CA ILE A 145 -5.16 8.88 -12.12
C ILE A 145 -6.59 8.45 -12.49
N LEU A 146 -7.21 9.14 -13.45
CA LEU A 146 -8.53 8.78 -13.96
C LEU A 146 -8.52 7.40 -14.62
N ILE A 147 -7.52 7.08 -15.44
CA ILE A 147 -7.38 5.74 -16.04
C ILE A 147 -7.27 4.65 -14.97
N GLU A 148 -6.50 4.88 -13.91
CA GLU A 148 -6.34 3.91 -12.81
C GLU A 148 -7.65 3.64 -12.09
N ILE A 149 -8.44 4.67 -11.80
CA ILE A 149 -9.79 4.50 -11.22
C ILE A 149 -10.70 3.76 -12.20
N GLY A 150 -10.67 4.14 -13.48
CA GLY A 150 -11.50 3.51 -14.51
C GLY A 150 -11.24 2.01 -14.65
N ASN A 151 -10.02 1.57 -14.34
CA ASN A 151 -9.59 0.17 -14.36
C ASN A 151 -9.72 -0.52 -13.00
N GLY A 152 -10.30 0.13 -11.98
CA GLY A 152 -10.45 -0.44 -10.63
C GLY A 152 -9.14 -0.59 -9.84
N ILE A 153 -8.04 0.02 -10.31
CA ILE A 153 -6.71 -0.06 -9.68
C ILE A 153 -6.68 0.75 -8.39
N ARG A 154 -7.37 1.90 -8.38
CA ARG A 154 -7.48 2.78 -7.22
C ARG A 154 -8.93 3.07 -6.92
N ASN A 155 -9.28 3.02 -5.63
CA ASN A 155 -10.59 3.42 -5.17
C ASN A 155 -10.67 4.97 -5.10
N PRO A 156 -11.64 5.61 -5.78
CA PRO A 156 -11.74 7.07 -5.81
C PRO A 156 -11.93 7.69 -4.43
N ASN A 157 -12.56 6.97 -3.48
CA ASN A 157 -12.80 7.47 -2.13
C ASN A 157 -11.54 7.51 -1.24
N HIS A 158 -10.44 6.90 -1.69
CA HIS A 158 -9.19 6.80 -0.94
C HIS A 158 -8.04 7.59 -1.59
N ILE A 159 -8.31 8.28 -2.70
CA ILE A 159 -7.31 9.14 -3.35
C ILE A 159 -7.35 10.53 -2.73
N LYS A 160 -6.18 11.02 -2.33
CA LYS A 160 -5.99 12.43 -1.96
C LYS A 160 -5.45 13.19 -3.16
N LEU A 161 -6.27 14.08 -3.71
CA LEU A 161 -5.89 14.99 -4.79
C LEU A 161 -5.45 16.33 -4.21
N THR A 162 -4.43 16.93 -4.81
CA THR A 162 -4.12 18.35 -4.63
C THR A 162 -5.19 19.22 -5.29
N PRO A 163 -5.34 20.49 -4.90
CA PRO A 163 -6.30 21.40 -5.53
C PRO A 163 -6.09 21.56 -7.05
N SER A 164 -4.84 21.52 -7.51
CA SER A 164 -4.50 21.62 -8.94
C SER A 164 -4.93 20.36 -9.70
N GLU A 165 -4.72 19.18 -9.13
CA GLU A 165 -5.17 17.91 -9.73
C GLU A 165 -6.69 17.85 -9.79
N LEU A 166 -7.38 18.20 -8.69
CA LEU A 166 -8.84 18.24 -8.66
C LEU A 166 -9.41 19.21 -9.72
N LYS A 167 -8.83 20.41 -9.84
CA LYS A 167 -9.22 21.36 -10.88
C LYS A 167 -9.07 20.75 -12.27
N LYS A 168 -7.94 20.12 -12.55
CA LYS A 168 -7.69 19.51 -13.86
C LYS A 168 -8.62 18.34 -14.15
N ILE A 169 -8.88 17.49 -13.16
CA ILE A 169 -9.81 16.35 -13.26
C ILE A 169 -11.23 16.85 -13.56
N ARG A 170 -11.66 17.92 -12.87
CA ARG A 170 -12.94 18.58 -13.15
C ARG A 170 -13.03 19.06 -14.60
N GLU A 171 -12.03 19.79 -15.09
CA GLU A 171 -11.98 20.24 -16.49
C GLU A 171 -12.05 19.07 -17.49
N LEU A 172 -11.34 17.96 -17.21
CA LEU A 172 -11.32 16.78 -18.06
C LEU A 172 -12.69 16.11 -18.13
N ILE A 173 -13.36 15.93 -16.99
CA ILE A 173 -14.68 15.29 -16.90
C ILE A 173 -15.75 16.20 -17.51
N GLU A 174 -15.77 17.48 -17.19
CA GLU A 174 -16.76 18.43 -17.72
C GLU A 174 -16.64 18.59 -19.25
N LYS A 175 -15.43 18.52 -19.80
CA LYS A 175 -15.21 18.60 -21.25
C LYS A 175 -15.76 17.38 -22.01
N ASN A 176 -15.75 16.20 -21.40
CA ASN A 176 -16.23 14.95 -22.01
C ASN A 176 -16.89 14.01 -20.97
N PRO A 177 -18.08 14.35 -20.44
CA PRO A 177 -18.67 13.65 -19.30
C PRO A 177 -19.00 12.18 -19.58
N ASP A 178 -19.30 11.84 -20.83
CA ASP A 178 -19.65 10.47 -21.24
C ASP A 178 -18.44 9.55 -21.35
N LYS A 179 -17.22 10.10 -21.37
CA LYS A 179 -15.99 9.31 -21.40
C LYS A 179 -15.69 8.64 -20.06
N TYR A 180 -16.22 9.18 -18.96
CA TYR A 180 -15.85 8.77 -17.61
C TYR A 180 -16.99 8.04 -16.90
N ASN A 181 -16.65 6.94 -16.22
CA ASN A 181 -17.59 6.15 -15.44
C ASN A 181 -17.92 6.83 -14.10
N ASP A 182 -18.86 6.24 -13.35
CA ASP A 182 -19.33 6.82 -12.09
C ASP A 182 -18.21 6.88 -11.04
N ASP A 183 -17.34 5.87 -10.96
CA ASP A 183 -16.20 5.86 -10.03
C ASP A 183 -15.22 7.01 -10.31
N GLN A 184 -14.90 7.27 -11.57
CA GLN A 184 -14.07 8.41 -11.97
C GLN A 184 -14.76 9.74 -11.63
N LYS A 185 -16.09 9.82 -11.74
CA LYS A 185 -16.88 11.00 -11.37
C LYS A 185 -16.99 11.20 -9.86
N LEU A 186 -16.81 10.16 -9.04
CA LEU A 186 -16.80 10.29 -7.57
C LEU A 186 -15.70 11.22 -7.07
N LEU A 187 -14.59 11.37 -7.82
CA LEU A 187 -13.52 12.32 -7.46
C LEU A 187 -13.95 13.79 -7.41
N LEU A 188 -15.10 14.14 -7.99
CA LEU A 188 -15.62 15.50 -8.00
C LEU A 188 -16.55 15.83 -6.82
N LYS A 189 -16.92 14.82 -6.03
CA LYS A 189 -17.82 14.95 -4.88
C LYS A 189 -17.04 15.28 -3.61
#